data_AF-A0A8J8EW75-F1
#
_entry.id   AF-A0A8J8EW75-F1
#
_cell.length_a   1.000
_cell.length_b   1.000
_cell.length_c   1.000
_cell.angle_alpha   90.00
_cell.angle_beta   90.00
_cell.angle_gamma   90.00
#
_symmetry.space_group_name_H-M   'P 1'
#
loop_
_entity.id
_entity.type
_entity.pdbx_description
1 polymer ?
#
loop_
_entity_poly.entity_id
_entity_poly.type
_entity_poly.pdbx_seq_one_letter_code
_entity_poly.pdbx_strand_id
1 'polypeptide(L)' 'MSYKLRMWVSLTLFALWLITGITGIILLVAPLAAQFGLTLPVSLADTLHTYLGFAFFGLSFVHIALNWSAMKAYFRKLRS' A
#
# COMPACT_ATOMS: atom_id res chain seq x y z
N MET A 1 10.73 12.04 -18.03
CA MET A 1 9.89 10.86 -17.70
C MET A 1 8.44 11.31 -17.68
N SER A 2 7.57 10.68 -18.48
CA SER A 2 6.22 11.19 -18.74
C SER A 2 5.40 11.29 -17.44
N TYR A 3 4.73 12.42 -17.22
CA TYR A 3 3.78 12.66 -16.12
C TYR A 3 2.79 11.48 -15.95
N LYS A 4 2.42 10.85 -17.08
CA LYS A 4 1.57 9.66 -17.13
C LYS A 4 2.13 8.50 -16.29
N LEU A 5 3.43 8.25 -16.33
CA LEU A 5 4.04 7.14 -15.58
C LEU A 5 3.98 7.37 -14.07
N ARG A 6 4.23 8.61 -13.61
CA ARG A 6 4.10 8.96 -12.20
C ARG A 6 2.67 8.75 -11.71
N MET A 7 1.68 9.18 -12.50
CA MET A 7 0.27 9.02 -12.19
C MET A 7 -0.11 7.54 -12.07
N TRP A 8 0.30 6.69 -13.03
CA TRP A 8 0.02 5.26 -13.00
C TRP A 8 0.63 4.55 -11.80
N VAL A 9 1.88 4.87 -11.45
CA VAL A 9 2.53 4.34 -10.25
C VAL A 9 1.75 4.73 -8.99
N SER A 10 1.33 5.99 -8.86
CA SER A 10 0.54 6.44 -7.72
C SER A 10 -0.84 5.77 -7.63
N LEU A 11 -1.56 5.64 -8.75
CA LEU A 11 -2.86 4.96 -8.80
C LEU A 11 -2.74 3.49 -8.42
N THR A 12 -1.68 2.82 -8.91
CA THR A 12 -1.40 1.42 -8.57
C THR A 12 -1.08 1.28 -7.09
N LEU A 13 -0.24 2.17 -6.53
CA LEU A 13 0.04 2.21 -5.10
C LEU A 13 -1.22 2.43 -4.27
N PHE A 14 -2.12 3.33 -4.70
CA PHE A 14 -3.38 3.56 -4.02
C PHE A 14 -4.27 2.31 -4.00
N ALA A 15 -4.41 1.62 -5.14
CA ALA A 15 -5.18 0.38 -5.22
C ALA A 15 -4.58 -0.74 -4.35
N LEU A 16 -3.26 -0.93 -4.42
CA LEU A 16 -2.55 -1.90 -3.59
C LEU A 16 -2.73 -1.59 -2.10
N TRP A 17 -2.56 -0.33 -1.71
CA TRP A 17 -2.78 0.13 -0.33
C TRP A 17 -4.20 -0.21 0.16
N LEU A 18 -5.22 0.09 -0.65
CA LEU A 18 -6.61 -0.19 -0.30
C LEU A 18 -6.85 -1.69 -0.06
N ILE A 19 -6.36 -2.55 -0.97
CA ILE A 19 -6.51 -4.01 -0.83
C ILE A 19 -5.74 -4.52 0.39
N THR A 20 -4.50 -4.06 0.61
CA THR A 20 -3.70 -4.45 1.77
C THR A 20 -4.33 -3.96 3.08
N GLY A 21 -4.97 -2.79 3.08
CA GLY A 21 -5.70 -2.26 4.22
C GLY A 21 -6.92 -3.11 4.57
N ILE A 22 -7.75 -3.45 3.58
CA ILE A 22 -8.92 -4.32 3.78
C ILE A 22 -8.51 -5.69 4.30
N THR A 23 -7.53 -6.33 3.64
CA THR A 23 -7.03 -7.66 4.07
C THR A 23 -6.39 -7.60 5.46
N GLY A 24 -5.66 -6.53 5.78
CA GLY A 24 -5.11 -6.31 7.11
C GLY A 24 -6.19 -6.19 8.20
N ILE A 25 -7.30 -5.49 7.92
CA ILE A 25 -8.45 -5.41 8.83
C ILE A 25 -9.09 -6.79 9.04
N ILE A 26 -9.27 -7.57 7.98
CA ILE A 26 -9.81 -8.93 8.08
C ILE A 26 -8.95 -9.78 9.00
N LEU A 27 -7.63 -9.76 8.82
CA LEU A 27 -6.68 -10.52 9.65
C LEU A 27 -6.69 -10.05 11.10
N LEU A 28 -6.82 -8.73 11.34
CA LEU A 28 -6.87 -8.15 12.67
C LEU A 28 -8.15 -8.55 13.44
N VAL A 29 -9.30 -8.54 12.76
CA VAL A 29 -10.62 -8.77 13.39
C VAL A 29 -11.00 -10.25 13.43
N ALA A 30 -10.39 -11.10 12.59
CA ALA A 30 -10.70 -12.52 12.53
C ALA A 30 -10.69 -13.27 13.88
N PRO A 31 -9.72 -13.05 14.80
CA PRO A 31 -9.74 -13.70 16.11
C PRO A 31 -10.98 -13.32 16.95
N LEU A 32 -11.43 -12.06 16.86
CA LEU A 32 -12.62 -11.59 17.55
C LEU A 32 -13.90 -12.15 16.89
N ALA A 33 -13.97 -12.14 15.56
CA ALA A 33 -15.11 -12.70 14.82
C ALA A 33 -15.32 -14.20 15.12
N ALA A 34 -14.23 -14.95 15.29
CA ALA A 34 -14.28 -16.36 15.66
C ALA A 34 -14.92 -16.59 17.04
N GLN A 35 -14.75 -15.67 18.01
CA GLN A 35 -15.41 -15.76 19.32
C GLN A 35 -16.94 -15.61 19.22
N PHE A 36 -17.44 -14.93 18.17
CA PHE A 36 -18.85 -14.78 17.87
C PHE A 36 -19.38 -15.84 16.87
N GLY A 37 -18.57 -16.87 16.55
CA GLY A 37 -18.96 -17.94 15.63
C GLY A 37 -18.96 -17.54 14.14
N LEU A 38 -18.38 -16.38 13.79
CA LEU A 38 -18.26 -15.92 12.41
C LEU A 38 -16.92 -16.36 11.80
N THR A 39 -16.97 -17.00 10.64
CA THR A 39 -15.77 -17.39 9.88
C THR A 39 -15.43 -16.37 8.82
N LEU A 40 -14.28 -15.70 8.95
CA LEU A 40 -13.73 -14.80 7.94
C LEU A 40 -12.74 -15.55 7.03
N PRO A 41 -12.52 -15.08 5.78
CA PRO A 41 -11.63 -15.74 4.82
C PRO A 41 -10.15 -15.45 5.10
N VAL A 42 -9.65 -15.91 6.25
CA VAL A 42 -8.30 -15.60 6.76
C VAL A 42 -7.19 -16.06 5.81
N SER A 43 -7.26 -17.29 5.27
CA SER A 43 -6.21 -17.82 4.38
C SER A 43 -6.09 -17.02 3.08
N LEU A 44 -7.22 -16.60 2.50
CA LEU A 44 -7.23 -15.75 1.32
C LEU A 44 -6.71 -14.36 1.66
N ALA A 45 -7.15 -13.78 2.78
CA ALA A 45 -6.70 -12.48 3.24
C ALA A 45 -5.19 -12.46 3.50
N ASP A 46 -4.63 -13.50 4.13
CA ASP A 46 -3.20 -13.63 4.42
C ASP A 46 -2.36 -13.71 3.15
N THR A 47 -2.78 -14.53 2.20
CA THR A 47 -2.15 -14.66 0.89
C THR A 47 -2.13 -13.30 0.17
N LEU A 48 -3.29 -12.66 0.05
CA LEU A 48 -3.39 -11.36 -0.63
C LEU A 48 -2.60 -10.27 0.09
N HIS A 49 -2.68 -10.21 1.42
CA HIS A 49 -1.98 -9.21 2.22
C HIS A 49 -0.46 -9.31 2.04
N THR A 50 0.08 -10.53 2.08
CA THR A 50 1.51 -10.77 1.95
C THR A 50 2.03 -10.42 0.56
N TYR A 51 1.44 -10.97 -0.50
CA TYR A 51 1.94 -10.76 -1.86
C TYR A 51 1.72 -9.32 -2.35
N LEU A 52 0.54 -8.76 -2.11
CA LEU A 52 0.24 -7.38 -2.52
C LEU A 52 0.96 -6.36 -1.64
N GLY A 53 1.19 -6.68 -0.36
CA GLY A 53 2.02 -5.88 0.54
C GLY A 53 3.47 -5.80 0.07
N PHE A 54 4.03 -6.92 -0.38
CA PHE A 54 5.38 -6.92 -0.96
C PHE A 54 5.45 -6.08 -2.25
N ALA A 55 4.46 -6.22 -3.14
CA ALA A 55 4.37 -5.41 -4.35
C ALA A 55 4.22 -3.91 -4.04
N PHE A 56 3.40 -3.55 -3.05
CA PHE A 56 3.23 -2.18 -2.57
C PHE A 56 4.54 -1.60 -2.06
N PHE A 57 5.28 -2.36 -1.24
CA PHE A 57 6.56 -1.93 -0.70
C PHE A 57 7.61 -1.72 -1.80
N GLY A 58 7.73 -2.66 -2.73
CA GLY A 58 8.63 -2.54 -3.88
C GLY A 58 8.31 -1.32 -4.76
N LEU A 59 7.03 -1.12 -5.08
CA LEU A 59 6.57 -0.01 -5.92
C LEU A 59 6.72 1.35 -5.22
N SER A 60 6.74 1.38 -3.88
CA SER A 60 6.97 2.59 -3.09
C SER A 60 8.37 3.16 -3.33
N PHE A 61 9.41 2.31 -3.46
CA PHE A 61 10.75 2.77 -3.84
C PHE A 61 10.77 3.39 -5.24
N VAL A 62 10.08 2.77 -6.20
CA VAL A 62 9.93 3.34 -7.55
C VAL A 62 9.25 4.69 -7.48
N HIS A 63 8.16 4.82 -6.73
CA HIS A 63 7.46 6.08 -6.54
C HIS A 63 8.34 7.18 -5.95
N ILE A 64 9.12 6.86 -4.91
CA ILE A 64 10.09 7.80 -4.32
C ILE A 64 11.14 8.22 -5.34
N ALA A 65 11.73 7.26 -6.06
CA ALA A 65 12.74 7.55 -7.08
C ALA A 65 12.20 8.47 -8.18
N LEU A 66 10.97 8.20 -8.66
CA LEU A 66 10.31 9.02 -9.68
C LEU A 66 10.02 10.45 -9.19
N ASN A 67 9.79 10.63 -7.89
CA ASN A 67 9.44 11.93 -7.29
C ASN A 67 10.59 12.59 -6.51
N TRP A 68 11.80 12.03 -6.58
CA TRP A 68 12.96 12.49 -5.83
C TRP A 68 13.28 13.98 -6.03
N SER A 69 13.17 14.48 -7.26
CA SER A 69 13.41 15.89 -7.59
C SER A 69 12.43 16.82 -6.86
N ALA A 70 11.16 16.45 -6.81
CA ALA A 70 10.12 17.22 -6.13
C ALA A 70 10.34 17.20 -4.61
N MET A 71 10.70 16.05 -4.07
CA MET A 71 11.00 15.90 -2.64
C MET A 71 12.21 16.75 -2.23
N LYS A 72 13.31 16.76 -3.00
CA LYS A 72 14.46 17.64 -2.76
C LYS A 72 14.09 19.13 -2.80
N ALA A 73 13.23 19.53 -3.73
CA ALA A 73 12.76 20.92 -3.83
C ALA A 73 11.94 21.32 -2.59
N TYR A 74 11.07 20.42 -2.10
CA TYR A 74 10.29 20.63 -0.89
C TYR A 74 11.19 20.81 0.35
N PHE A 75 12.17 19.93 0.54
CA PHE A 75 13.13 20.05 1.65
C PHE A 75 13.98 21.32 1.59
N ARG A 76 14.37 21.76 0.38
CA ARG A 76 15.10 23.03 0.23
C ARG A 76 14.27 24.22 0.68
N LYS A 77 12.97 24.24 0.35
CA LYS A 77 12.05 25.30 0.76
C LYS A 77 11.82 25.34 2.27
N LEU A 78 11.84 24.19 2.95
CA LEU A 78 11.69 24.15 4.41
C LEU A 78 12.92 24.65 5.17
N ARG A 79 14.09 24.69 4.52
CA ARG A 79 15.35 25.14 5.12
C ARG A 79 15.59 26.65 4.98
N SER A 80 14.92 27.31 4.04
CA SER A 80 14.94 28.76 3.81
C SER A 80 13.88 29.45 4.65
#